data_AF-B2ASA9-F1
#
_entry.id   AF-B2ASA9-F1
#
_cell.length_a   1.000
_cell.length_b   1.000
_cell.length_c   1.000
_cell.angle_alpha   90.00
_cell.angle_beta   90.00
_cell.angle_gamma   90.00
#
_symmetry.space_group_name_H-M   'P 1'
#
loop_
_entity.id
_entity.type
_entity.pdbx_description
1 polymer ?
#
loop_
_entity_poly.entity_id
_entity_poly.type
_entity_poly.pdbx_seq_one_letter_code
_entity_poly.pdbx_strand_id
1 'polypeptide(L)'
;MILPAKGSLMDLVLKAFARTWDWQVEYCRYILYELPTRVRGALLAYIGLYSEKGLTLQDMRAILLPPPPVVYEDDEDSHYEQERQGEFLPPGVVNDDFSCLDLSWSLGRSLKIRELSDFLYPPQAAAVVSTADPKDSWDAPDDEPTLEPSIPAALLPNLTRLSLALDPEYAHNVSWRHLLSFATHMPNLTHLSLAFWPEPSLTPNAKLATMVTAQGQVVQYGATGPYSHSLDNDWTEAIMVLNRLSKSLYRLEHLDLTGCGLWASALWSKSGHDMVDWVGAWGKVERIVMYAGYKLGEEAGSSEKARYEMVTENARRVERHVRGRRAEKGMGKRGIVVETDEEGKE
;
A
#
# COMPACT_ATOMS: atom_id res chain seq x y z
N MET A 1 4.71 9.75 7.12
CA MET A 1 5.33 8.66 7.89
C MET A 1 6.35 9.26 8.85
N ILE A 2 6.62 8.62 9.99
CA ILE A 2 7.61 9.15 10.96
C ILE A 2 8.93 8.44 10.69
N LEU A 3 9.69 8.94 9.71
CA LEU A 3 11.09 8.54 9.51
C LEU A 3 11.99 9.40 10.41
N PRO A 4 13.16 8.90 10.84
CA PRO A 4 14.13 9.71 11.54
C PRO A 4 14.52 10.96 10.74
N ALA A 5 14.88 12.03 11.44
CA ALA A 5 15.38 13.24 10.79
C ALA A 5 16.66 12.92 9.99
N LYS A 6 16.73 13.39 8.74
CA LYS A 6 17.88 13.19 7.86
C LYS A 6 19.16 13.71 8.54
N GLY A 7 20.22 12.91 8.54
CA GLY A 7 21.50 13.20 9.18
C GLY A 7 21.53 12.99 10.70
N SER A 8 20.41 12.63 11.33
CA SER A 8 20.41 12.22 12.74
C SER A 8 21.19 10.92 12.93
N LEU A 9 21.63 10.65 14.17
CA LEU A 9 22.28 9.39 14.50
C LEU A 9 21.42 8.17 14.09
N MET A 10 20.11 8.23 14.34
CA MET A 10 19.20 7.15 14.00
C MET A 10 19.09 6.94 12.48
N ASP A 11 19.05 8.02 11.69
CA ASP A 11 19.06 7.94 10.22
C ASP A 11 20.35 7.27 9.72
N LEU A 12 21.52 7.71 10.23
CA LEU A 12 22.81 7.17 9.85
C LEU A 12 22.94 5.69 10.23
N VAL A 13 22.50 5.31 11.43
CA VAL A 13 22.56 3.92 11.92
C VAL A 13 21.63 3.03 11.12
N LEU A 14 20.35 3.38 10.93
CA LEU A 14 19.42 2.57 10.14
C LEU A 14 19.87 2.44 8.69
N LYS A 15 20.45 3.49 8.11
CA LYS A 15 21.00 3.47 6.76
C LYS A 15 22.20 2.54 6.63
N ALA A 16 23.13 2.58 7.59
CA ALA A 16 24.25 1.64 7.63
C ALA A 16 23.75 0.20 7.83
N PHE A 17 22.81 0.00 8.74
CA PHE A 17 22.21 -1.30 9.04
C PHE A 17 21.55 -1.92 7.80
N ALA A 18 20.69 -1.16 7.12
CA ALA A 18 19.98 -1.57 5.90
C ALA A 18 20.92 -1.90 4.73
N ARG A 19 22.06 -1.19 4.59
CA ARG A 19 23.08 -1.49 3.57
C ARG A 19 23.77 -2.84 3.79
N THR A 20 23.82 -3.29 5.04
CA THR A 20 24.41 -4.59 5.43
C THR A 20 23.34 -5.63 5.77
N TRP A 21 22.09 -5.42 5.33
CA TRP A 21 20.93 -6.15 5.81
C TRP A 21 21.07 -7.69 5.69
N ASP A 22 21.68 -8.18 4.61
CA ASP A 22 21.92 -9.62 4.39
C ASP A 22 22.63 -10.30 5.58
N TRP A 23 23.57 -9.61 6.23
CA TRP A 23 24.26 -10.13 7.42
C TRP A 23 23.48 -9.82 8.70
N GLN A 24 22.87 -8.63 8.78
CA GLN A 24 22.14 -8.20 9.96
C GLN A 24 20.92 -9.06 10.26
N VAL A 25 20.18 -9.50 9.24
CA VAL A 25 18.98 -10.32 9.43
C VAL A 25 19.30 -11.66 10.10
N GLU A 26 20.45 -12.25 9.78
CA GLU A 26 20.91 -13.49 10.37
C GLU A 26 21.48 -13.27 11.78
N TYR A 27 22.37 -12.28 11.93
CA TYR A 27 23.02 -11.98 13.20
C TYR A 27 22.04 -11.49 14.28
N CYS A 28 21.07 -10.66 13.88
CA CYS A 28 20.12 -10.03 14.79
C CYS A 28 18.77 -10.75 14.87
N ARG A 29 18.64 -11.97 14.32
CA ARG A 29 17.34 -12.66 14.15
C ARG A 29 16.46 -12.75 15.40
N TYR A 30 17.07 -12.78 16.59
CA TYR A 30 16.37 -12.87 17.87
C TYR A 30 15.98 -11.52 18.48
N ILE A 31 16.65 -10.43 18.07
CA ILE A 31 16.45 -9.09 18.64
C ILE A 31 15.59 -8.19 17.75
N LEU A 32 15.44 -8.51 16.46
CA LEU A 32 14.71 -7.68 15.50
C LEU A 32 13.26 -7.42 15.90
N TYR A 33 12.58 -8.45 16.40
CA TYR A 33 11.21 -8.37 16.84
C TYR A 33 11.03 -7.57 18.14
N GLU A 34 12.03 -7.61 19.04
CA GLU A 34 12.02 -6.89 20.32
C GLU A 34 12.26 -5.38 20.16
N LEU A 35 12.64 -4.93 18.96
CA LEU A 35 12.83 -3.51 18.68
C LEU A 35 11.52 -2.73 18.90
N PRO A 36 11.61 -1.48 19.40
CA PRO A 36 10.43 -0.63 19.52
C PRO A 36 9.70 -0.47 18.19
N THR A 37 8.37 -0.47 18.21
CA THR A 37 7.50 -0.40 17.01
C THR A 37 7.92 0.68 16.01
N ARG A 38 8.31 1.86 16.50
CA ARG A 38 8.80 2.96 15.64
C ARG A 38 10.10 2.62 14.92
N VAL A 39 11.01 1.90 15.60
CA VAL A 39 12.28 1.46 15.03
C VAL A 39 12.05 0.36 14.00
N ARG A 40 11.17 -0.61 14.30
CA ARG A 40 10.77 -1.66 13.34
C ARG A 40 10.16 -1.05 12.08
N GLY A 41 9.22 -0.13 12.21
CA GLY A 41 8.61 0.58 11.08
C GLY A 41 9.63 1.37 10.24
N ALA A 42 10.55 2.09 10.88
CA ALA A 42 11.62 2.80 10.18
C ALA A 42 12.61 1.84 9.51
N LEU A 43 12.95 0.73 10.16
CA LEU A 43 13.84 -0.29 9.61
C LEU A 43 13.26 -0.89 8.32
N LEU A 44 11.97 -1.26 8.30
CA LEU A 44 11.28 -1.74 7.10
C LEU A 44 11.45 -0.76 5.92
N ALA A 45 11.22 0.54 6.17
CA ALA A 45 11.36 1.59 5.18
C ALA A 45 12.80 1.71 4.65
N TYR A 46 13.78 1.67 5.57
CA TYR A 46 15.20 1.83 5.23
C TYR A 46 15.75 0.62 4.48
N ILE A 47 15.29 -0.60 4.80
CA ILE A 47 15.64 -1.79 4.02
C ILE A 47 15.13 -1.64 2.59
N GLY A 48 13.87 -1.23 2.40
CA GLY A 48 13.32 -0.99 1.06
C GLY A 48 14.14 0.02 0.25
N LEU A 49 14.57 1.10 0.89
CA LEU A 49 15.28 2.19 0.21
C LEU A 49 16.79 1.94 0.00
N TYR A 50 17.46 1.28 0.94
CA TYR A 50 18.93 1.21 0.97
C TYR A 50 19.52 -0.19 0.83
N SER A 51 18.71 -1.25 0.92
CA SER A 51 19.16 -2.61 0.63
C SER A 51 19.28 -2.83 -0.88
N GLU A 52 20.29 -3.59 -1.29
CA GLU A 52 20.49 -3.98 -2.69
C GLU A 52 19.38 -4.92 -3.20
N LYS A 53 18.86 -5.80 -2.34
CA LYS A 53 17.78 -6.74 -2.69
C LYS A 53 16.39 -6.18 -2.44
N GLY A 54 16.29 -5.00 -1.79
CA GLY A 54 15.03 -4.47 -1.27
C GLY A 54 14.54 -5.23 -0.04
N LEU A 55 13.35 -4.86 0.45
CA LEU A 55 12.68 -5.55 1.57
C LEU A 55 11.94 -6.78 1.03
N THR A 56 12.17 -7.97 1.57
CA THR A 56 11.46 -9.20 1.18
C THR A 56 10.41 -9.59 2.22
N LEU A 57 9.56 -10.57 1.88
CA LEU A 57 8.57 -11.08 2.83
C LEU A 57 9.21 -11.79 4.02
N GLN A 58 10.38 -12.42 3.82
CA GLN A 58 11.14 -13.04 4.90
C GLN A 58 11.65 -11.99 5.90
N ASP A 59 12.09 -10.84 5.39
CA ASP A 59 12.54 -9.73 6.23
C ASP A 59 11.39 -9.16 7.06
N MET A 60 10.22 -9.00 6.44
CA MET A 60 9.01 -8.59 7.17
C MET A 60 8.65 -9.59 8.28
N ARG A 61 8.77 -10.90 8.02
CA ARG A 61 8.56 -11.92 9.07
C ARG A 61 9.55 -11.79 10.21
N ALA A 62 10.84 -11.61 9.90
CA ALA A 62 11.89 -11.45 10.92
C ALA A 62 11.69 -10.22 11.81
N ILE A 63 11.05 -9.16 11.30
CA ILE A 63 10.81 -7.92 12.03
C ILE A 63 9.45 -7.91 12.75
N LEU A 64 8.41 -8.50 12.14
CA LEU A 64 7.02 -8.36 12.63
C LEU A 64 6.50 -9.57 13.39
N LEU A 65 7.18 -10.72 13.31
CA LEU A 65 6.83 -11.93 14.04
C LEU A 65 7.91 -12.30 15.05
N PRO A 66 7.54 -12.91 16.18
CA PRO A 66 8.52 -13.45 17.12
C PRO A 66 9.38 -14.52 16.44
N PRO A 67 10.66 -14.64 16.83
CA PRO A 67 11.53 -15.69 16.29
C PRO A 67 10.94 -17.07 16.62
N PRO A 68 11.12 -18.07 15.74
CA PRO A 68 10.68 -19.43 16.03
C PRO A 68 11.39 -19.96 17.28
N PRO A 69 10.71 -20.78 18.11
CA PRO A 69 11.32 -21.38 19.29
C PRO A 69 12.54 -22.20 18.89
N VAL A 70 13.63 -22.06 19.64
CA VAL A 70 14.82 -22.88 19.48
C VAL A 70 14.51 -24.23 20.11
N VAL A 71 14.29 -25.25 19.29
CA VAL A 71 14.17 -26.63 19.76
C VAL A 71 15.58 -27.18 19.87
N TYR A 72 16.11 -27.29 21.10
CA TYR A 72 17.32 -28.08 21.34
C TYR A 72 16.92 -29.56 21.29
N GLU A 73 17.53 -30.32 20.38
CA GLU A 73 17.19 -31.74 20.17
C GLU A 73 17.68 -32.68 21.30
N ASP A 74 18.36 -32.17 22.33
CA ASP A 74 19.20 -33.01 23.21
C ASP A 74 19.00 -32.91 24.73
N ASP A 75 17.98 -32.23 25.27
CA ASP A 75 17.78 -32.19 26.73
C ASP A 75 16.40 -32.68 27.17
N GLU A 76 16.30 -33.98 27.50
CA GLU A 76 15.16 -34.60 28.20
C GLU A 76 14.93 -34.04 29.63
N ASP A 77 15.75 -33.08 30.11
CA ASP A 77 15.73 -32.57 31.50
C ASP A 77 15.78 -31.03 31.64
N SER A 78 15.43 -30.25 30.61
CA SER A 78 15.44 -28.77 30.70
C SER A 78 14.10 -28.17 31.17
N HIS A 79 13.73 -28.42 32.43
CA HIS A 79 12.60 -27.74 33.10
C HIS A 79 12.78 -26.21 33.30
N TYR A 80 13.88 -25.61 32.81
CA TYR A 80 14.24 -24.20 33.03
C TYR A 80 13.96 -23.27 31.85
N GLU A 81 13.53 -23.77 30.68
CA GLU A 81 13.24 -22.89 29.52
C GLU A 81 11.75 -22.56 29.33
N GLN A 82 10.88 -23.15 30.15
CA GLN A 82 9.44 -22.91 30.09
C GLN A 82 9.03 -21.52 30.62
N GLU A 83 9.91 -20.83 31.37
CA GLU A 83 9.63 -19.48 31.91
C GLU A 83 9.96 -18.33 30.95
N ARG A 84 10.65 -18.59 29.82
CA ARG A 84 10.78 -17.62 28.71
C ARG A 84 9.69 -17.77 27.65
N GLN A 85 8.74 -18.67 27.85
CA GLN A 85 7.46 -18.64 27.17
C GLN A 85 6.61 -17.52 27.77
N GLY A 86 7.02 -16.27 27.53
CA GLY A 86 6.07 -15.16 27.60
C GLY A 86 4.90 -15.56 26.72
N GLU A 87 3.69 -15.57 27.28
CA GLU A 87 2.43 -15.90 26.61
C GLU A 87 2.54 -15.47 25.13
N PHE A 88 2.58 -16.43 24.21
CA PHE A 88 2.63 -16.13 22.77
C PHE A 88 1.30 -15.44 22.44
N LEU A 89 1.27 -14.13 22.65
CA LEU A 89 0.13 -13.29 22.32
C LEU A 89 -0.13 -13.48 20.82
N PRO A 90 -1.39 -13.68 20.42
CA PRO A 90 -1.71 -13.82 19.01
C PRO A 90 -1.13 -12.62 18.23
N PRO A 91 -0.60 -12.81 17.00
CA PRO A 91 0.13 -11.77 16.26
C PRO A 91 -0.59 -10.43 16.10
N GLY A 92 -1.93 -10.43 16.19
CA GLY A 92 -2.74 -9.21 16.21
C GLY A 92 -2.46 -8.31 17.41
N VAL A 93 -2.36 -8.88 18.62
CA VAL A 93 -2.14 -8.11 19.88
C VAL A 93 -0.72 -7.54 19.93
N VAL A 94 0.23 -8.28 19.38
CA VAL A 94 1.66 -7.94 19.38
C VAL A 94 1.99 -6.65 18.63
N ASN A 95 1.24 -6.37 17.55
CA ASN A 95 1.52 -5.26 16.66
C ASN A 95 0.41 -4.20 16.68
N ASP A 96 -0.40 -4.16 17.74
CA ASP A 96 -1.48 -3.18 17.92
C ASP A 96 -0.98 -1.73 17.84
N ASP A 97 0.28 -1.46 18.22
CA ASP A 97 0.89 -0.13 18.16
C ASP A 97 1.30 0.31 16.75
N PHE A 98 1.25 -0.57 15.74
CA PHE A 98 1.55 -0.23 14.35
C PHE A 98 0.41 0.52 13.70
N SER A 99 0.51 1.85 13.69
CA SER A 99 -0.38 2.72 12.92
C SER A 99 0.12 3.05 11.51
N CYS A 100 1.38 2.72 11.19
CA CYS A 100 2.06 3.20 9.99
C CYS A 100 2.96 2.12 9.39
N LEU A 101 2.83 1.89 8.09
CA LEU A 101 3.67 0.96 7.33
C LEU A 101 4.20 1.65 6.07
N ASP A 102 5.52 1.65 5.91
CA ASP A 102 6.21 2.21 4.75
C ASP A 102 6.86 1.06 3.96
N LEU A 103 6.36 0.81 2.76
CA LEU A 103 6.90 -0.20 1.84
C LEU A 103 7.44 0.45 0.56
N SER A 104 7.78 1.74 0.65
CA SER A 104 8.31 2.50 -0.49
C SER A 104 9.52 1.77 -1.09
N TRP A 105 9.63 1.76 -2.42
CA TRP A 105 10.72 1.13 -3.18
C TRP A 105 10.85 -0.40 -3.05
N SER A 106 9.92 -1.06 -2.35
CA SER A 106 9.93 -2.52 -2.17
C SER A 106 8.93 -3.23 -3.08
N LEU A 107 7.76 -2.62 -3.32
CA LEU A 107 6.75 -3.19 -4.20
C LEU A 107 7.21 -3.22 -5.67
N GLY A 108 6.98 -4.35 -6.34
CA GLY A 108 7.37 -4.57 -7.74
C GLY A 108 8.84 -4.93 -7.93
N ARG A 109 9.70 -4.59 -6.96
CA ARG A 109 11.12 -4.96 -6.92
C ARG A 109 11.34 -6.27 -6.16
N SER A 110 10.92 -6.33 -4.90
CA SER A 110 11.19 -7.43 -3.96
C SER A 110 9.94 -7.94 -3.23
N LEU A 111 8.83 -7.19 -3.30
CA LEU A 111 7.53 -7.57 -2.76
C LEU A 111 6.44 -7.54 -3.82
N LYS A 112 5.51 -8.50 -3.71
CA LYS A 112 4.25 -8.49 -4.45
C LYS A 112 3.08 -8.18 -3.52
N ILE A 113 2.14 -7.38 -4.00
CA ILE A 113 0.94 -6.99 -3.24
C ILE A 113 0.13 -8.20 -2.79
N ARG A 114 0.06 -9.26 -3.60
CA ARG A 114 -0.64 -10.49 -3.23
C ARG A 114 0.00 -11.18 -2.02
N GLU A 115 1.31 -11.38 -2.06
CA GLU A 115 2.08 -11.98 -0.96
C GLU A 115 1.99 -11.13 0.31
N LEU A 116 2.00 -9.81 0.16
CA LEU A 116 1.78 -8.86 1.26
C LEU A 116 0.37 -8.99 1.85
N SER A 117 -0.65 -9.10 0.99
CA SER A 117 -2.05 -9.27 1.41
C SER A 117 -2.22 -10.54 2.23
N ASP A 118 -1.69 -11.66 1.73
CA ASP A 118 -1.78 -12.96 2.40
C ASP A 118 -0.99 -12.98 3.73
N PHE A 119 0.04 -12.14 3.87
CA PHE A 119 0.82 -12.03 5.09
C PHE A 119 0.19 -11.13 6.15
N LEU A 120 -0.33 -9.96 5.74
CA LEU A 120 -0.96 -9.01 6.67
C LEU A 120 -2.38 -9.43 7.05
N TYR A 121 -3.07 -10.11 6.13
CA TYR A 121 -4.45 -10.57 6.26
C TYR A 121 -4.53 -12.04 5.86
N PRO A 122 -3.93 -12.95 6.65
CA PRO A 122 -3.92 -14.36 6.33
C PRO A 122 -5.36 -14.88 6.17
N PRO A 123 -5.64 -15.65 5.10
CA PRO A 123 -6.94 -16.28 4.95
C PRO A 123 -7.14 -17.20 6.15
N GLN A 124 -8.25 -17.01 6.85
CA GLN A 124 -8.62 -17.85 7.97
C GLN A 124 -8.63 -19.30 7.49
N ALA A 125 -7.73 -20.13 7.99
CA ALA A 125 -7.89 -21.57 7.86
C ALA A 125 -9.26 -21.86 8.49
N ALA A 126 -10.23 -22.29 7.67
CA ALA A 126 -11.52 -22.74 8.14
C ALA A 126 -11.25 -23.60 9.37
N ALA A 127 -11.82 -23.20 10.51
CA ALA A 127 -11.60 -23.82 11.80
C ALA A 127 -11.42 -25.31 11.58
N VAL A 128 -10.20 -25.81 11.81
CA VAL A 128 -9.98 -27.25 11.88
C VAL A 128 -10.84 -27.66 13.05
N VAL A 129 -12.03 -28.19 12.73
CA VAL A 129 -12.80 -29.00 13.65
C VAL A 129 -11.86 -30.14 13.99
N SER A 130 -11.10 -29.98 15.07
CA SER A 130 -10.41 -31.09 15.69
C SER A 130 -11.51 -32.07 16.03
N THR A 131 -11.65 -33.10 15.21
CA THR A 131 -12.30 -34.35 15.57
C THR A 131 -11.46 -34.96 16.70
N ALA A 132 -11.65 -34.43 17.90
CA ALA A 132 -11.27 -35.06 19.14
C ALA A 132 -12.57 -35.43 19.83
N ASP A 133 -12.71 -36.72 20.10
CA ASP A 133 -13.94 -37.43 20.44
C ASP A 133 -14.83 -36.73 21.49
N PRO A 134 -16.16 -36.75 21.34
CA PRO A 134 -17.07 -36.23 22.34
C PRO A 134 -17.00 -37.13 23.59
N LYS A 135 -16.46 -36.59 24.68
CA LYS A 135 -16.61 -37.18 26.01
C LYS A 135 -18.09 -37.05 26.41
N ASP A 136 -18.80 -38.18 26.42
CA ASP A 136 -20.10 -38.35 27.08
C ASP A 136 -20.01 -37.89 28.54
N SER A 137 -20.57 -36.72 28.84
CA SER A 137 -20.90 -36.30 30.21
C SER A 137 -22.23 -35.56 30.16
N TRP A 138 -23.30 -36.31 30.43
CA TRP A 138 -24.65 -35.78 30.63
C TRP A 138 -24.70 -34.97 31.95
N ASP A 139 -25.52 -33.92 31.97
CA ASP A 139 -25.77 -32.94 33.05
C ASP A 139 -24.82 -31.74 33.21
N ALA A 140 -24.98 -30.75 32.33
CA ALA A 140 -24.89 -29.33 32.68
C ALA A 140 -25.90 -28.53 31.82
N PRO A 141 -26.64 -27.56 32.38
CA PRO A 141 -27.66 -26.82 31.64
C PRO A 141 -27.03 -25.83 30.66
N ASP A 142 -27.46 -25.92 29.40
CA ASP A 142 -27.39 -24.95 28.29
C ASP A 142 -26.48 -23.72 28.49
N ASP A 143 -25.15 -23.92 28.39
CA ASP A 143 -24.25 -22.87 27.91
C ASP A 143 -24.16 -23.02 26.39
N GLU A 144 -24.95 -22.21 25.66
CA GLU A 144 -24.77 -22.05 24.21
C GLU A 144 -23.33 -21.60 23.94
N PRO A 145 -22.50 -22.35 23.18
CA PRO A 145 -21.28 -21.77 22.64
C PRO A 145 -21.71 -20.78 21.56
N THR A 146 -21.78 -19.50 21.95
CA THR A 146 -21.74 -18.39 21.00
C THR A 146 -20.38 -18.43 20.30
N LEU A 147 -20.31 -19.21 19.24
CA LEU A 147 -19.24 -19.16 18.25
C LEU A 147 -19.33 -17.79 17.56
N GLU A 148 -18.76 -16.77 18.19
CA GLU A 148 -18.50 -15.51 17.52
C GLU A 148 -17.63 -15.78 16.28
N PRO A 149 -17.94 -15.18 15.13
CA PRO A 149 -17.11 -15.31 13.95
C PRO A 149 -15.76 -14.70 14.28
N SER A 150 -14.74 -15.54 14.44
CA SER A 150 -13.38 -15.10 14.73
C SER A 150 -12.94 -14.13 13.64
N ILE A 151 -12.87 -12.85 14.00
CA ILE A 151 -12.36 -11.77 13.16
C ILE A 151 -10.97 -12.20 12.70
N PRO A 152 -10.61 -12.08 11.41
CA PRO A 152 -9.26 -12.36 10.96
C PRO A 152 -8.28 -11.53 11.81
N ALA A 153 -7.37 -12.18 12.52
CA ALA A 153 -6.33 -11.50 13.28
C ALA A 153 -5.36 -10.88 12.27
N ALA A 154 -5.71 -9.70 11.76
CA ALA A 154 -4.83 -8.90 10.93
C ALA A 154 -3.51 -8.69 11.68
N LEU A 155 -2.38 -8.85 10.99
CA LEU A 155 -1.07 -8.68 11.63
C LEU A 155 -0.86 -7.24 12.11
N LEU A 156 -1.49 -6.27 11.45
CA LEU A 156 -1.42 -4.84 11.78
C LEU A 156 -2.86 -4.27 11.89
N PRO A 157 -3.60 -4.55 12.97
CA PRO A 157 -5.03 -4.26 13.05
C PRO A 157 -5.35 -2.76 13.09
N ASN A 158 -4.41 -1.95 13.59
CA ASN A 158 -4.58 -0.49 13.74
C ASN A 158 -3.88 0.33 12.63
N LEU A 159 -3.57 -0.31 11.50
CA LEU A 159 -2.91 0.36 10.39
C LEU A 159 -3.79 1.47 9.79
N THR A 160 -3.32 2.71 9.85
CA THR A 160 -4.03 3.90 9.33
C THR A 160 -3.26 4.61 8.22
N ARG A 161 -1.95 4.39 8.13
CA ARG A 161 -1.06 5.05 7.15
C ARG A 161 -0.22 4.02 6.42
N LEU A 162 -0.31 4.03 5.10
CA LEU A 162 0.38 3.09 4.23
C LEU A 162 1.08 3.83 3.08
N SER A 163 2.38 3.59 2.91
CA SER A 163 3.07 4.01 1.69
C SER A 163 3.37 2.80 0.81
N LEU A 164 2.87 2.88 -0.41
CA LEU A 164 3.13 1.94 -1.50
C LEU A 164 3.88 2.64 -2.64
N ALA A 165 4.66 3.68 -2.34
CA ALA A 165 5.43 4.42 -3.34
C ALA A 165 6.39 3.49 -4.10
N LEU A 166 6.44 3.63 -5.41
CA LEU A 166 7.22 2.74 -6.27
C LEU A 166 8.57 3.34 -6.61
N ASP A 167 9.51 2.44 -6.84
CA ASP A 167 10.66 2.73 -7.68
C ASP A 167 10.16 2.81 -9.14
N PRO A 168 10.37 3.94 -9.85
CA PRO A 168 9.96 4.07 -11.25
C PRO A 168 10.49 2.96 -12.16
N GLU A 169 11.66 2.37 -11.86
CA GLU A 169 12.23 1.27 -12.64
C GLU A 169 11.35 0.02 -12.61
N TYR A 170 10.70 -0.25 -11.46
CA TYR A 170 9.90 -1.45 -11.23
C TYR A 170 8.38 -1.20 -11.28
N ALA A 171 7.95 0.01 -11.66
CA ALA A 171 6.53 0.39 -11.70
C ALA A 171 5.66 -0.49 -12.62
N HIS A 172 6.26 -1.17 -13.61
CA HIS A 172 5.56 -2.09 -14.50
C HIS A 172 5.20 -3.45 -13.86
N ASN A 173 5.80 -3.78 -12.71
CA ASN A 173 5.58 -5.07 -12.04
C ASN A 173 4.39 -5.07 -11.06
N VAL A 174 3.77 -3.90 -10.82
CA VAL A 174 2.63 -3.80 -9.91
C VAL A 174 1.29 -4.01 -10.61
N SER A 175 0.26 -4.35 -9.83
CA SER A 175 -1.07 -4.62 -10.36
C SER A 175 -2.14 -3.84 -9.59
N TRP A 176 -2.85 -2.97 -10.30
CA TRP A 176 -4.05 -2.30 -9.78
C TRP A 176 -5.13 -3.28 -9.33
N ARG A 177 -5.24 -4.45 -9.99
CA ARG A 177 -6.18 -5.50 -9.56
C ARG A 177 -5.84 -6.01 -8.16
N HIS A 178 -4.56 -6.30 -7.90
CA HIS A 178 -4.13 -6.72 -6.57
C HIS A 178 -4.26 -5.59 -5.54
N LEU A 179 -3.96 -4.34 -5.91
CA LEU A 179 -4.18 -3.19 -5.03
C LEU A 179 -5.65 -3.05 -4.63
N LEU A 180 -6.58 -3.17 -5.58
CA LEU A 180 -8.01 -3.07 -5.29
C LEU A 180 -8.48 -4.17 -4.34
N SER A 181 -7.99 -5.40 -4.52
CA SER A 181 -8.27 -6.50 -3.59
C SER A 181 -7.70 -6.20 -2.21
N PHE A 182 -6.44 -5.79 -2.15
CA PHE A 182 -5.73 -5.49 -0.91
C PHE A 182 -6.39 -4.34 -0.12
N ALA A 183 -6.85 -3.31 -0.83
CA ALA A 183 -7.56 -2.16 -0.24
C ALA A 183 -8.85 -2.55 0.51
N THR A 184 -9.49 -3.67 0.16
CA THR A 184 -10.72 -4.11 0.86
C THR A 184 -10.47 -4.52 2.31
N HIS A 185 -9.22 -4.87 2.67
CA HIS A 185 -8.85 -5.24 4.03
C HIS A 185 -8.54 -4.03 4.94
N MET A 186 -8.52 -2.81 4.40
CA MET A 186 -8.07 -1.60 5.11
C MET A 186 -9.11 -0.47 5.09
N PRO A 187 -10.34 -0.69 5.57
CA PRO A 187 -11.37 0.35 5.56
C PRO A 187 -11.04 1.55 6.46
N ASN A 188 -10.10 1.41 7.40
CA ASN A 188 -9.66 2.44 8.35
C ASN A 188 -8.46 3.27 7.86
N LEU A 189 -7.97 3.04 6.64
CA LEU A 189 -6.83 3.77 6.11
C LEU A 189 -7.18 5.25 5.89
N THR A 190 -6.38 6.15 6.48
CA THR A 190 -6.52 7.61 6.35
C THR A 190 -5.44 8.21 5.46
N HIS A 191 -4.25 7.61 5.38
CA HIS A 191 -3.18 8.08 4.50
C HIS A 191 -2.71 6.97 3.57
N LEU A 192 -2.66 7.25 2.28
CA LEU A 192 -2.13 6.37 1.26
C LEU A 192 -1.15 7.14 0.37
N SER A 193 0.05 6.60 0.17
CA SER A 193 0.93 7.02 -0.92
C SER A 193 0.92 5.98 -2.04
N LEU A 194 0.60 6.44 -3.24
CA LEU A 194 0.73 5.76 -4.52
C LEU A 194 1.72 6.52 -5.42
N ALA A 195 2.77 7.12 -4.85
CA ALA A 195 3.77 7.81 -5.63
C ALA A 195 4.40 6.88 -6.68
N PHE A 196 4.59 7.40 -7.89
CA PHE A 196 5.16 6.74 -9.06
C PHE A 196 4.35 5.53 -9.56
N TRP A 197 3.08 5.40 -9.17
CA TRP A 197 2.22 4.36 -9.72
C TRP A 197 1.94 4.57 -11.20
N PRO A 198 1.94 3.48 -12.00
CA PRO A 198 1.60 3.55 -13.40
C PRO A 198 0.13 3.91 -13.57
N GLU A 199 -0.25 4.24 -14.80
CA GLU A 199 -1.63 4.54 -15.16
C GLU A 199 -2.60 3.45 -14.67
N PRO A 200 -3.73 3.82 -14.03
CA PRO A 200 -4.72 2.86 -13.55
C PRO A 200 -5.33 2.02 -14.68
N SER A 201 -5.00 0.73 -14.71
CA SER A 201 -5.53 -0.23 -15.69
C SER A 201 -5.63 -1.64 -15.08
N LEU A 202 -6.70 -2.36 -15.42
CA LEU A 202 -6.89 -3.77 -15.09
C LEU A 202 -6.30 -4.70 -16.16
N THR A 203 -5.90 -4.14 -17.31
CA THR A 203 -5.40 -4.85 -18.48
C THR A 203 -4.10 -4.21 -19.04
N PRO A 204 -3.06 -3.97 -18.20
CA PRO A 204 -1.87 -3.23 -18.62
C PRO A 204 -1.12 -3.88 -19.81
N ASN A 205 -1.10 -5.22 -19.88
CA ASN A 205 -0.46 -5.98 -20.96
C ASN A 205 -1.31 -6.08 -22.24
N ALA A 206 -2.58 -5.67 -22.20
CA ALA A 206 -3.48 -5.73 -23.35
C ALA A 206 -3.38 -4.50 -24.26
N LYS A 207 -2.68 -3.44 -23.83
CA LYS A 207 -2.58 -2.17 -24.56
C LYS A 207 -2.00 -2.29 -25.97
N LEU A 208 -1.19 -3.32 -26.24
CA LEU A 208 -0.61 -3.59 -27.57
C LEU A 208 -1.15 -4.87 -28.21
N ALA A 209 -2.06 -5.57 -27.53
CA ALA A 209 -2.58 -6.85 -27.99
C ALA A 209 -3.80 -6.63 -28.88
N THR A 210 -3.81 -7.26 -30.05
CA THR A 210 -4.96 -7.28 -30.96
C THR A 210 -5.48 -8.70 -31.12
N MET A 211 -6.80 -8.86 -31.14
CA MET A 211 -7.46 -10.12 -31.48
C MET A 211 -8.21 -10.00 -32.81
N VAL A 212 -8.34 -11.11 -33.53
CA VAL A 212 -9.17 -11.19 -34.73
C VAL A 212 -10.53 -11.76 -34.34
N THR A 213 -11.61 -11.04 -34.58
CA THR A 213 -12.98 -11.52 -34.32
C THR A 213 -13.31 -12.69 -35.23
N ALA A 214 -14.34 -13.47 -34.88
CA ALA A 214 -14.85 -14.55 -35.74
C ALA A 214 -15.32 -14.06 -37.13
N GLN A 215 -15.56 -12.76 -37.28
CA GLN A 215 -15.91 -12.09 -38.54
C GLN A 215 -14.67 -11.56 -39.30
N GLY A 216 -13.46 -11.86 -38.83
CA GLY A 216 -12.20 -11.47 -39.47
C GLY A 216 -11.72 -10.04 -39.16
N GLN A 217 -12.36 -9.33 -38.23
CA GLN A 217 -11.97 -7.96 -37.89
C GLN A 217 -10.89 -7.95 -36.81
N VAL A 218 -9.82 -7.20 -37.03
CA VAL A 218 -8.79 -6.99 -36.01
C VAL A 218 -9.27 -5.92 -35.03
N VAL A 219 -9.48 -6.30 -33.78
CA VAL A 219 -9.92 -5.42 -32.68
C VAL A 219 -8.89 -5.46 -31.56
N GLN A 220 -8.66 -4.35 -30.88
CA GLN A 220 -7.80 -4.32 -29.69
C GLN A 220 -8.35 -5.29 -28.62
N TYR A 221 -7.45 -6.06 -28.02
CA TYR A 221 -7.79 -7.02 -26.97
C TYR A 221 -8.12 -6.31 -25.65
N GLY A 222 -7.49 -5.16 -25.39
CA GLY A 222 -7.82 -4.26 -24.30
C GLY A 222 -8.95 -3.30 -24.65
N ALA A 223 -9.69 -2.85 -23.64
CA ALA A 223 -10.65 -1.75 -23.79
C ALA A 223 -9.96 -0.41 -24.10
N THR A 224 -8.69 -0.27 -23.72
CA THR A 224 -7.81 0.87 -23.99
C THR A 224 -6.58 0.43 -24.79
N GLY A 225 -6.26 1.17 -25.84
CA GLY A 225 -5.06 1.01 -26.67
C GLY A 225 -3.91 1.93 -26.21
N PRO A 226 -2.75 1.89 -26.88
CA PRO A 226 -1.55 2.63 -26.46
C PRO A 226 -1.69 4.14 -26.70
N TYR A 227 -2.65 4.55 -27.54
CA TYR A 227 -2.92 5.94 -27.88
C TYR A 227 -4.28 6.44 -27.37
N SER A 228 -5.02 5.63 -26.61
CA SER A 228 -6.38 5.98 -26.18
C SER A 228 -6.43 7.26 -25.35
N HIS A 229 -5.40 7.55 -24.56
CA HIS A 229 -5.34 8.79 -23.77
C HIS A 229 -4.82 9.99 -24.57
N SER A 230 -3.93 9.77 -25.56
CA SER A 230 -3.32 10.85 -26.35
C SER A 230 -4.17 11.29 -27.55
N LEU A 231 -4.95 10.38 -28.14
CA LEU A 231 -5.76 10.64 -29.33
C LEU A 231 -7.26 10.73 -28.99
N ASP A 232 -7.76 9.82 -28.16
CA ASP A 232 -9.21 9.70 -27.90
C ASP A 232 -9.61 10.32 -26.55
N ASN A 233 -8.63 10.73 -25.74
CA ASN A 233 -8.81 11.20 -24.35
C ASN A 233 -9.70 10.24 -23.52
N ASP A 234 -9.62 8.95 -23.79
CA ASP A 234 -10.44 7.93 -23.15
C ASP A 234 -9.84 7.51 -21.81
N TRP A 235 -10.39 8.02 -20.72
CA TRP A 235 -9.96 7.68 -19.35
C TRP A 235 -10.88 6.65 -18.67
N THR A 236 -11.74 5.96 -19.41
CA THR A 236 -12.82 5.13 -18.85
C THR A 236 -12.31 4.07 -17.87
N GLU A 237 -11.32 3.25 -18.27
CA GLU A 237 -10.77 2.21 -17.40
C GLU A 237 -10.12 2.80 -16.15
N ALA A 238 -9.34 3.88 -16.31
CA ALA A 238 -8.67 4.53 -15.20
C ALA A 238 -9.66 5.13 -14.19
N ILE A 239 -10.70 5.80 -14.67
CA ILE A 239 -11.81 6.31 -13.86
C ILE A 239 -12.47 5.16 -13.09
N MET A 240 -12.74 4.02 -13.74
CA MET A 240 -13.37 2.87 -13.08
C MET A 240 -12.49 2.29 -11.97
N VAL A 241 -11.18 2.16 -12.21
CA VAL A 241 -10.20 1.68 -11.21
C VAL A 241 -10.16 2.64 -10.02
N LEU A 242 -10.01 3.94 -10.25
CA LEU A 242 -9.95 4.95 -9.20
C LEU A 242 -11.28 5.06 -8.43
N ASN A 243 -12.42 4.96 -9.12
CA ASN A 243 -13.74 4.95 -8.48
C ASN A 243 -13.90 3.72 -7.56
N ARG A 244 -13.47 2.53 -7.99
CA ARG A 244 -13.46 1.33 -7.12
C ARG A 244 -12.55 1.52 -5.92
N LEU A 245 -11.33 2.02 -6.13
CA LEU A 245 -10.40 2.30 -5.04
C LEU A 245 -11.00 3.29 -4.04
N SER A 246 -11.70 4.32 -4.53
CA SER A 246 -12.31 5.33 -3.68
C SER A 246 -13.37 4.76 -2.73
N LYS A 247 -14.16 3.81 -3.22
CA LYS A 247 -15.20 3.12 -2.42
C LYS A 247 -14.59 2.21 -1.36
N SER A 248 -13.49 1.52 -1.68
CA SER A 248 -12.77 0.69 -0.70
C SER A 248 -12.10 1.53 0.39
N LEU A 249 -11.57 2.71 0.02
CA LEU A 249 -10.81 3.60 0.90
C LEU A 249 -11.60 4.89 1.22
N TYR A 250 -12.83 4.73 1.68
CA TYR A 250 -13.75 5.86 1.91
C TYR A 250 -13.39 6.75 3.13
N ARG A 251 -12.44 6.30 3.96
CA ARG A 251 -11.92 7.05 5.12
C ARG A 251 -10.65 7.84 4.80
N LEU A 252 -10.19 7.81 3.56
CA LEU A 252 -8.96 8.46 3.16
C LEU A 252 -9.05 9.98 3.35
N GLU A 253 -8.02 10.54 3.98
CA GLU A 253 -7.85 11.97 4.27
C GLU A 253 -6.65 12.54 3.50
N HIS A 254 -5.63 11.72 3.25
CA HIS A 254 -4.41 12.07 2.55
C HIS A 254 -4.10 11.08 1.42
N LEU A 255 -3.87 11.59 0.21
CA LEU A 255 -3.51 10.80 -0.96
C LEU A 255 -2.26 11.39 -1.64
N ASP A 256 -1.16 10.66 -1.63
CA ASP A 256 0.05 11.05 -2.34
C ASP A 256 0.14 10.35 -3.70
N LEU A 257 0.18 11.16 -4.76
CA LEU A 257 0.26 10.81 -6.18
C LEU A 257 1.49 11.48 -6.83
N THR A 258 2.56 11.69 -6.07
CA THR A 258 3.84 12.18 -6.61
C THR A 258 4.28 11.35 -7.82
N GLY A 259 4.69 11.97 -8.92
CA GLY A 259 5.12 11.28 -10.14
C GLY A 259 3.98 10.73 -11.02
N CYS A 260 2.72 10.91 -10.62
CA CYS A 260 1.55 10.38 -11.32
C CYS A 260 0.87 11.38 -12.26
N GLY A 261 1.52 12.51 -12.56
CA GLY A 261 0.93 13.62 -13.31
C GLY A 261 0.46 13.27 -14.73
N LEU A 262 0.97 12.18 -15.33
CA LEU A 262 0.59 11.73 -16.67
C LEU A 262 -0.85 11.22 -16.75
N TRP A 263 -1.36 10.59 -15.69
CA TRP A 263 -2.72 10.05 -15.65
C TRP A 263 -3.69 10.89 -14.82
N ALA A 264 -3.22 12.03 -14.31
CA ALA A 264 -4.00 12.94 -13.48
C ALA A 264 -5.37 13.29 -14.07
N SER A 265 -5.51 13.32 -15.40
CA SER A 265 -6.78 13.54 -16.10
C SER A 265 -7.90 12.60 -15.66
N ALA A 266 -7.60 11.35 -15.32
CA ALA A 266 -8.58 10.41 -14.77
C ALA A 266 -9.24 10.88 -13.47
N LEU A 267 -8.58 11.78 -12.72
CA LEU A 267 -9.10 12.32 -11.46
C LEU A 267 -10.21 13.36 -11.64
N TRP A 268 -10.27 14.05 -12.78
CA TRP A 268 -11.29 15.07 -13.07
C TRP A 268 -12.17 14.76 -14.29
N SER A 269 -11.78 13.75 -15.07
CA SER A 269 -12.53 13.35 -16.27
C SER A 269 -13.77 12.56 -15.90
N LYS A 270 -14.73 12.54 -16.82
CA LYS A 270 -16.00 11.81 -16.69
C LYS A 270 -16.18 10.94 -17.93
N SER A 271 -16.53 9.67 -17.72
CA SER A 271 -16.90 8.76 -18.80
C SER A 271 -18.32 8.23 -18.55
N GLY A 272 -19.28 8.64 -19.38
CA GLY A 272 -20.69 8.31 -19.18
C GLY A 272 -21.21 8.81 -17.82
N HIS A 273 -21.54 7.89 -16.92
CA HIS A 273 -21.96 8.18 -15.54
C HIS A 273 -20.84 8.01 -14.51
N ASP A 274 -19.69 7.47 -14.93
CA ASP A 274 -18.56 7.19 -14.05
C ASP A 274 -17.62 8.40 -13.94
N MET A 275 -17.26 8.70 -12.70
CA MET A 275 -16.26 9.69 -12.30
C MET A 275 -15.72 9.27 -10.93
N VAL A 276 -14.58 9.82 -10.54
CA VAL A 276 -14.09 9.67 -9.16
C VAL A 276 -15.02 10.41 -8.20
N ASP A 277 -15.47 9.75 -7.14
CA ASP A 277 -16.42 10.31 -6.19
C ASP A 277 -15.74 11.15 -5.10
N TRP A 278 -15.44 12.40 -5.44
CA TRP A 278 -14.82 13.39 -4.55
C TRP A 278 -15.74 13.99 -3.47
N VAL A 279 -17.02 13.64 -3.49
CA VAL A 279 -18.04 14.19 -2.59
C VAL A 279 -18.51 13.13 -1.59
N GLY A 280 -18.76 11.91 -2.05
CA GLY A 280 -19.12 10.76 -1.21
C GLY A 280 -17.89 10.02 -0.72
N ALA A 281 -17.44 9.02 -1.49
CA ALA A 281 -16.39 8.09 -1.09
C ALA A 281 -15.08 8.78 -0.68
N TRP A 282 -14.56 9.70 -1.51
CA TRP A 282 -13.40 10.53 -1.19
C TRP A 282 -13.77 11.93 -0.67
N GLY A 283 -14.96 12.08 -0.07
CA GLY A 283 -15.42 13.33 0.55
C GLY A 283 -14.62 13.76 1.79
N LYS A 284 -13.77 12.87 2.32
CA LYS A 284 -12.86 13.14 3.45
C LYS A 284 -11.43 13.46 3.02
N VAL A 285 -11.08 13.31 1.75
CA VAL A 285 -9.73 13.62 1.27
C VAL A 285 -9.51 15.13 1.36
N GLU A 286 -8.61 15.57 2.23
CA GLU A 286 -8.31 16.99 2.46
C GLU A 286 -6.99 17.39 1.83
N ARG A 287 -6.07 16.44 1.65
CA ARG A 287 -4.75 16.69 1.09
C ARG A 287 -4.43 15.70 -0.03
N ILE A 288 -4.10 16.22 -1.20
CA ILE A 288 -3.52 15.44 -2.30
C ILE A 288 -2.11 15.96 -2.55
N VAL A 289 -1.13 15.07 -2.67
CA VAL A 289 0.23 15.44 -3.06
C VAL A 289 0.44 15.05 -4.52
N MET A 290 0.85 15.99 -5.37
CA MET A 290 1.05 15.78 -6.79
C MET A 290 2.33 16.49 -7.28
N TYR A 291 3.47 16.17 -6.65
CA TYR A 291 4.77 16.60 -7.15
C TYR A 291 5.10 15.88 -8.48
N ALA A 292 5.93 16.49 -9.32
CA ALA A 292 6.45 15.91 -10.54
C ALA A 292 7.29 14.65 -10.27
N GLY A 293 7.86 14.53 -9.07
CA GLY A 293 8.69 13.41 -8.64
C GLY A 293 10.14 13.47 -9.12
N TYR A 294 10.49 14.53 -9.83
CA TYR A 294 11.86 14.90 -10.22
C TYR A 294 12.02 16.41 -10.11
N LYS A 295 13.25 16.89 -9.98
CA LYS A 295 13.57 18.32 -10.01
C LYS A 295 14.06 18.69 -11.40
N LEU A 296 13.61 19.83 -11.91
CA LEU A 296 14.17 20.41 -13.12
C LEU A 296 15.63 20.81 -12.86
N GLY A 297 16.55 20.33 -13.69
CA GLY A 297 17.92 20.83 -13.71
C GLY A 297 18.01 22.21 -14.38
N GLU A 298 19.08 22.95 -14.10
CA GLU A 298 19.33 24.27 -14.73
C GLU A 298 19.41 24.16 -16.26
N GLU A 299 19.95 23.05 -16.76
CA GLU A 299 20.09 22.75 -18.19
C GLU A 299 18.88 22.02 -18.79
N ALA A 300 17.75 21.94 -18.09
CA ALA A 300 16.55 21.25 -18.57
C ALA A 300 16.07 21.84 -19.91
N GLY A 301 15.92 20.95 -20.90
CA GLY A 301 15.46 21.31 -22.24
C GLY A 301 14.00 21.76 -22.25
N SER A 302 13.57 22.42 -23.33
CA SER A 302 12.20 22.95 -23.46
C SER A 302 11.11 21.87 -23.31
N SER A 303 11.37 20.64 -23.77
CA SER A 303 10.43 19.52 -23.64
C SER A 303 10.27 19.05 -22.19
N GLU A 304 11.35 19.04 -21.41
CA GLU A 304 11.33 18.66 -20.00
C GLU A 304 10.61 19.71 -19.16
N LYS A 305 10.90 21.00 -19.41
CA LYS A 305 10.18 22.14 -18.81
C LYS A 305 8.68 22.07 -19.10
N ALA A 306 8.30 21.85 -20.36
CA ALA A 306 6.90 21.71 -20.75
C ALA A 306 6.20 20.53 -20.04
N ARG A 307 6.89 19.39 -19.86
CA ARG A 307 6.35 18.25 -19.10
C ARG A 307 6.15 18.58 -17.62
N TYR A 308 7.09 19.28 -17.01
CA TYR A 308 7.01 19.70 -15.61
C TYR A 308 5.86 20.69 -15.37
N GLU A 309 5.74 21.70 -16.25
CA GLU A 309 4.63 22.65 -16.25
C GLU A 309 3.28 21.95 -16.42
N MET A 310 3.20 20.99 -17.35
CA MET A 310 1.99 20.18 -17.55
C MET A 310 1.57 19.43 -16.28
N VAL A 311 2.52 18.81 -15.56
CA VAL A 311 2.20 18.10 -14.31
C VAL A 311 1.67 19.07 -13.24
N THR A 312 2.31 20.23 -13.11
CA THR A 312 1.89 21.28 -12.17
C THR A 312 0.49 21.81 -12.50
N GLU A 313 0.21 22.08 -13.78
CA GLU A 313 -1.11 22.51 -14.23
C GLU A 313 -2.18 21.42 -14.03
N ASN A 314 -1.83 20.15 -14.27
CA ASN A 314 -2.73 19.03 -14.01
C ASN A 314 -3.14 18.96 -12.53
N ALA A 315 -2.21 19.16 -11.61
CA ALA A 315 -2.53 19.19 -10.19
C ALA A 315 -3.44 20.37 -9.80
N ARG A 316 -3.20 21.57 -10.37
CA ARG A 316 -4.12 22.73 -10.23
C ARG A 316 -5.51 22.45 -10.79
N ARG A 317 -5.62 21.68 -11.87
CA ARG A 317 -6.92 21.24 -12.44
C ARG A 317 -7.65 20.29 -11.52
N VAL A 318 -6.95 19.32 -10.91
CA VAL A 318 -7.52 18.44 -9.87
C VAL A 318 -8.09 19.29 -8.74
N GLU A 319 -7.32 20.24 -8.21
CA GLU A 319 -7.77 21.09 -7.11
C GLU A 319 -9.03 21.88 -7.44
N ARG A 320 -9.05 22.57 -8.59
CA ARG A 320 -10.21 23.33 -9.08
C ARG A 320 -11.42 22.43 -9.28
N HIS A 321 -11.23 21.25 -9.87
CA HIS A 321 -12.30 20.29 -10.08
C HIS A 321 -12.91 19.85 -8.75
N VAL A 322 -12.10 19.37 -7.80
CA VAL A 322 -12.62 18.87 -6.52
C VAL A 322 -13.30 19.97 -5.72
N ARG A 323 -12.74 21.19 -5.69
CA ARG A 323 -13.39 22.35 -5.06
C ARG A 323 -14.74 22.65 -5.70
N GLY A 324 -14.82 22.66 -7.02
CA GLY A 324 -16.06 22.87 -7.76
C GLY A 324 -17.13 21.82 -7.40
N ARG A 325 -16.76 20.53 -7.43
CA ARG A 325 -17.66 19.41 -7.08
C ARG A 325 -18.18 19.50 -5.64
N ARG A 326 -17.33 19.88 -4.69
CA ARG A 326 -17.73 20.06 -3.29
C ARG A 326 -18.62 21.29 -3.09
N ALA A 327 -18.35 22.38 -3.81
CA ALA A 327 -19.17 23.60 -3.76
C ALA A 327 -20.59 23.34 -4.28
N GLU A 328 -20.74 22.63 -5.41
CA GLU A 328 -22.03 22.23 -5.99
C GLU A 328 -22.92 21.43 -5.02
N LYS A 329 -22.31 20.72 -4.07
CA LYS A 329 -22.99 19.87 -3.09
C LYS A 329 -23.07 20.48 -1.69
N GLY A 330 -22.77 21.77 -1.54
CA GLY A 330 -22.83 22.47 -0.25
C GLY A 330 -21.73 22.08 0.74
N MET A 331 -20.71 21.34 0.30
CA MET A 331 -19.57 20.90 1.11
C MET A 331 -18.37 21.85 1.03
N GLY A 332 -18.54 23.07 0.52
CA GLY A 332 -17.47 24.05 0.33
C GLY A 332 -16.66 24.41 1.58
N LYS A 333 -17.17 24.09 2.79
CA LYS A 333 -16.44 24.24 4.06
C LYS A 333 -15.33 23.20 4.27
N ARG A 334 -15.41 22.04 3.63
CA ARG A 334 -14.34 21.02 3.66
C ARG A 334 -13.33 21.31 2.57
N GLY A 335 -12.35 22.13 2.93
CA GLY A 335 -11.25 22.50 2.05
C GLY A 335 -10.53 21.27 1.50
N ILE A 336 -10.00 21.41 0.29
CA ILE A 336 -8.99 20.51 -0.26
C ILE A 336 -7.77 21.34 -0.61
N VAL A 337 -6.60 20.77 -0.33
CA VAL A 337 -5.29 21.30 -0.69
C VAL A 337 -4.63 20.28 -1.60
N VAL A 338 -4.22 20.73 -2.78
CA VAL A 338 -3.36 19.93 -3.67
C VAL A 338 -1.96 20.53 -3.62
N GLU A 339 -1.01 19.78 -3.05
CA GLU A 339 0.39 20.17 -3.05
C GLU A 339 0.99 19.89 -4.42
N THR A 340 1.70 20.88 -4.96
CA THR A 340 2.43 20.81 -6.23
C THR A 340 3.83 21.33 -5.98
N ASP A 341 4.75 21.05 -6.90
CA ASP A 341 6.04 21.71 -6.81
C ASP A 341 5.85 23.23 -6.87
N GLU A 342 6.55 23.96 -6.02
CA GLU A 342 6.57 25.41 -6.12
C GLU A 342 7.30 25.79 -7.40
N GLU A 343 6.68 26.63 -8.24
CA GLU A 343 7.38 27.31 -9.32
C GLU A 343 8.49 28.14 -8.68
N GLY A 344 9.74 27.68 -8.85
CA GLY A 344 11.00 28.31 -8.44
C GLY A 344 10.87 29.59 -7.61
N LYS A 345 10.87 29.44 -6.29
CA LYS A 345 11.41 30.47 -5.42
C LYS A 345 12.72 29.95 -4.84
N GLU A 346 13.79 30.30 -5.53
CA GLU A 346 15.09 30.49 -4.89
C GLU A 346 15.02 31.69 -3.93
#